data_AF-A0A3D5RKQ2-F1
#
_entry.id   AF-A0A3D5RKQ2-F1
#
_cell.length_a   1.000
_cell.length_b   1.000
_cell.length_c   1.000
_cell.angle_alpha   90.00
_cell.angle_beta   90.00
_cell.angle_gamma   90.00
#
_symmetry.space_group_name_H-M   'P 1'
#
loop_
_entity.id
_entity.type
_entity.pdbx_description
1 polymer ?
#
loop_
_entity_poly.entity_id
_entity_poly.type
_entity_poly.pdbx_seq_one_letter_code
_entity_poly.pdbx_strand_id
1 'polypeptide(L)' 'MLQTVLDKIYGNDVYLNYLRYNPRWYVTLNENPASINDFEKEVKINLKMTTSDKIENLRKQIDFINGMLKYLNS' A
#
# COMPACT_ATOMS: atom_id res chain seq x y z
N MET A 1 -23.69 -0.90 2.45
CA MET A 1 -22.58 -0.10 3.04
C MET A 1 -21.49 -1.01 3.61
N LEU A 2 -21.76 -1.77 4.68
CA LEU A 2 -20.76 -2.65 5.31
C LEU A 2 -20.32 -3.82 4.40
N GLN A 3 -21.27 -4.42 3.67
CA GLN A 3 -20.99 -5.48 2.69
C GLN A 3 -19.99 -5.03 1.62
N THR A 4 -20.17 -3.81 1.08
CA THR A 4 -19.31 -3.22 0.04
C THR A 4 -17.87 -2.98 0.52
N VAL A 5 -17.69 -2.68 1.81
CA VAL A 5 -16.37 -2.52 2.43
C VAL A 5 -15.67 -3.87 2.54
N LEU A 6 -16.39 -4.90 2.99
CA LEU A 6 -15.85 -6.25 3.09
C LEU A 6 -15.53 -6.82 1.69
N ASP A 7 -16.40 -6.63 0.70
CA ASP A 7 -16.16 -7.08 -0.67
C ASP A 7 -14.88 -6.45 -1.26
N LYS A 8 -14.60 -5.18 -0.95
CA LYS A 8 -13.33 -4.53 -1.33
C LYS A 8 -12.11 -5.16 -0.66
N ILE A 9 -12.21 -5.53 0.61
CA ILE A 9 -11.10 -6.11 1.36
C ILE A 9 -10.86 -7.55 0.93
N TYR A 10 -11.92 -8.35 0.81
CA TYR A 10 -11.82 -9.74 0.35
C TYR A 10 -11.46 -9.83 -1.15
N GLY A 11 -11.75 -8.80 -1.94
CA GLY A 11 -11.33 -8.70 -3.34
C GLY A 11 -9.86 -8.33 -3.55
N ASN A 12 -9.10 -8.05 -2.49
CA ASN A 12 -7.68 -7.72 -2.57
C ASN A 12 -6.88 -8.49 -1.50
N ASP A 13 -6.08 -9.46 -1.93
CA ASP A 13 -5.27 -10.30 -1.04
C ASP A 13 -4.36 -9.50 -0.11
N VAL A 14 -3.89 -8.33 -0.54
CA VAL A 14 -3.06 -7.44 0.28
C VAL A 14 -3.85 -6.88 1.46
N TYR A 15 -5.08 -6.42 1.20
CA TYR A 15 -5.96 -5.87 2.21
C TYR A 15 -6.46 -6.96 3.14
N LEU A 16 -6.81 -8.12 2.60
CA LEU A 16 -7.21 -9.29 3.37
C LEU A 16 -6.10 -9.76 4.31
N ASN A 17 -4.86 -9.88 3.82
CA ASN A 17 -3.73 -10.27 4.67
C ASN A 17 -3.44 -9.23 5.74
N TYR A 18 -3.44 -7.94 5.40
CA TYR A 18 -3.24 -6.88 6.40
C TYR A 18 -4.33 -6.90 7.48
N LEU A 19 -5.58 -7.13 7.10
CA LEU A 19 -6.71 -7.25 8.02
C LEU A 19 -6.55 -8.46 8.97
N ARG A 20 -6.02 -9.60 8.48
CA ARG A 20 -5.73 -10.78 9.31
C ARG A 20 -4.67 -10.51 10.38
N TYR A 21 -3.64 -9.73 10.06
CA TYR A 21 -2.59 -9.38 11.02
C TYR A 21 -3.00 -8.26 11.98
N ASN A 22 -4.02 -7.46 11.64
CA ASN A 22 -4.45 -6.31 12.42
C ASN A 22 -5.94 -6.43 12.80
N PRO A 23 -6.29 -7.29 13.78
CA PRO A 23 -7.67 -7.61 14.08
C PRO A 23 -8.50 -6.42 14.60
N ARG A 24 -7.84 -5.37 15.12
CA ARG A 24 -8.49 -4.10 15.51
C ARG A 24 -9.37 -3.54 14.40
N TRP A 25 -8.94 -3.66 13.15
CA TRP A 25 -9.69 -3.14 12.01
C TRP A 25 -11.01 -3.88 11.76
N TYR A 26 -11.16 -5.14 12.17
CA TYR A 26 -12.48 -5.81 12.10
C TYR A 26 -13.51 -5.05 12.95
N VAL A 27 -13.15 -4.67 14.18
CA VAL A 27 -14.04 -3.94 15.09
C VAL A 27 -14.32 -2.54 14.53
N THR A 28 -13.26 -1.81 14.14
CA THR A 28 -13.40 -0.44 13.63
C THR A 28 -14.23 -0.35 12.36
N LEU A 29 -14.05 -1.27 11.41
CA LEU A 29 -14.82 -1.30 10.16
C LEU A 29 -16.27 -1.78 10.39
N ASN A 30 -16.50 -2.63 11.39
CA ASN A 30 -17.82 -3.08 11.77
C ASN A 30 -18.62 -1.98 12.48
N GLU A 31 -17.98 -1.19 13.34
CA GLU A 31 -18.60 -0.06 14.04
C GLU A 31 -18.78 1.16 13.13
N ASN A 32 -17.79 1.47 12.30
CA ASN A 32 -17.82 2.59 11.38
C ASN A 32 -17.30 2.21 9.98
N PRO A 33 -18.20 1.89 9.04
CA PRO A 33 -17.83 1.56 7.66
C PRO A 33 -17.12 2.69 6.91
N ALA A 34 -17.24 3.94 7.36
CA ALA A 34 -16.56 5.08 6.75
C ALA A 34 -15.04 5.10 7.02
N SER A 35 -14.57 4.35 8.03
CA SER A 35 -13.15 4.23 8.39
C SER A 35 -12.35 3.35 7.41
N ILE A 36 -12.96 2.84 6.34
CA ILE A 36 -12.26 2.10 5.27
C ILE A 36 -11.16 2.95 4.60
N ASN A 37 -11.36 4.26 4.50
CA ASN A 37 -10.33 5.16 3.95
C ASN A 37 -9.09 5.22 4.85
N ASP A 38 -9.29 5.21 6.17
CA ASP A 38 -8.20 5.18 7.14
C ASP A 38 -7.48 3.84 7.11
N PHE A 39 -8.22 2.73 6.99
CA PHE A 39 -7.66 1.39 6.79
C PHE A 39 -6.78 1.33 5.55
N GLU A 40 -7.29 1.78 4.38
CA GLU A 40 -6.51 1.78 3.14
C GLU A 40 -5.24 2.62 3.25
N LYS A 41 -5.32 3.77 3.94
CA LYS A 41 -4.17 4.65 4.16
C LYS A 41 -3.13 3.96 5.05
N GLU A 42 -3.56 3.32 6.13
CA GLU A 42 -2.68 2.61 7.06
C GLU A 42 -1.99 1.41 6.38
N VAL A 43 -2.74 0.64 5.58
CA VAL A 43 -2.19 -0.48 4.79
C VAL A 43 -1.11 0.01 3.82
N LYS A 44 -1.40 1.10 3.09
CA LYS A 44 -0.45 1.68 2.12
C LYS A 44 0.83 2.18 2.80
N ILE A 45 0.71 2.76 4.00
CA ILE A 45 1.86 3.23 4.80
C ILE A 45 2.68 2.02 5.30
N ASN A 46 2.04 1.05 5.95
CA ASN A 46 2.74 -0.09 6.54
C ASN A 46 3.42 -0.98 5.50
N LEU A 47 2.78 -1.19 4.36
CA LEU A 47 3.35 -1.99 3.28
C LEU A 47 4.33 -1.21 2.40
N LYS A 48 4.70 0.02 2.78
CA LYS A 48 5.56 0.89 1.97
C LYS A 48 5.08 1.00 0.51
N MET A 49 3.77 0.94 0.31
CA MET A 49 3.14 1.15 -0.98
C MET A 49 2.82 2.63 -1.19
N THR A 50 3.36 3.50 -0.34
CA THR A 50 3.12 4.94 -0.44
C THR A 50 3.74 5.48 -1.72
N THR A 51 3.15 6.55 -2.25
CA THR A 51 3.67 7.23 -3.44
C THR A 51 5.14 7.65 -3.23
N SER A 52 5.54 7.95 -2.00
CA SER A 52 6.91 8.26 -1.61
C SER A 52 7.87 7.10 -1.88
N ASP A 53 7.53 5.87 -1.47
CA ASP A 53 8.36 4.68 -1.73
C ASP A 53 8.48 4.38 -3.23
N LYS A 54 7.39 4.58 -3.98
CA LYS A 54 7.42 4.46 -5.45
C LYS A 54 8.34 5.49 -6.09
N ILE A 55 8.32 6.74 -5.62
CA ILE A 55 9.22 7.81 -6.09
C ILE A 55 10.67 7.49 -5.74
N GLU A 56 10.95 6.97 -4.54
CA GLU A 56 12.30 6.57 -4.13
C GLU A 56 12.85 5.44 -5.02
N ASN A 57 12.05 4.41 -5.28
CA ASN A 57 12.43 3.32 -6.18
C ASN A 57 12.63 3.80 -7.63
N LEU A 58 11.89 4.81 -8.06
CA LEU A 58 12.02 5.40 -9.40
C LEU A 58 13.30 6.25 -9.50
N ARG A 59 13.63 7.03 -8.46
CA ARG A 59 14.91 7.74 -8.36
C ARG A 59 16.09 6.78 -8.40
N LYS A 60 16.06 5.69 -7.63
CA LYS A 60 17.09 4.65 -7.64
C LYS A 60 17.31 4.03 -9.03
N GLN A 61 16.23 3.80 -9.78
CA GLN A 61 16.32 3.30 -11.15
C GLN A 61 16.95 4.33 -12.10
N ILE A 62 16.59 5.61 -11.98
CA ILE A 62 17.18 6.69 -12.79
C ILE A 62 18.68 6.82 -12.47
N ASP A 63 19.07 6.80 -11.20
CA ASP A 63 20.47 6.89 -10.78
C ASP A 63 21.29 5.70 -11.30
N PHE A 64 20.72 4.50 -11.29
CA PHE A 64 21.35 3.32 -11.87
C PHE A 64 21.57 3.45 -13.39
N ILE A 65 20.55 3.88 -14.13
CA ILE A 65 20.66 4.13 -15.58
C ILE A 65 21.73 5.18 -15.88
N ASN A 66 21.74 6.27 -15.11
CA ASN A 66 22.76 7.32 -15.25
C ASN A 66 24.18 6.80 -14.94
N GLY A 67 24.33 5.94 -13.93
CA GLY A 67 25.59 5.27 -13.61
C GLY A 67 26.08 4.36 -14.73
N MET A 68 25.18 3.56 -15.32
CA MET A 68 25.49 2.70 -16.47
C MET A 68 25.87 3.52 -17.71
N LEU A 69 25.12 4.58 -18.03
CA LEU A 69 25.43 5.46 -19.16
C LEU A 69 26.80 6.15 -18.99
N LYS A 70 27.15 6.56 -17.77
CA LYS A 70 28.50 7.08 -17.47
C LYS A 70 29.58 6.02 -17.66
N TYR A 71 29.34 4.78 -17.23
CA TYR A 71 30.28 3.68 -17.42
C TYR A 71 30.48 3.31 -18.89
N LEU A 72 29.41 3.34 -19.70
CA LEU A 72 29.46 3.00 -21.13
C LEU A 72 30.05 4.11 -22.01
N ASN A 73 29.97 5.36 -21.57
CA ASN A 73 30.58 6.52 -22.24
C ASN A 73 31.99 6.87 -21.72
N SER A 74 32.56 6.04 -20.84
CA SER A 74 33.91 6.20 -20.28
C SER A 74 34.84 5.12 -20.81
#